data_AF-A0A0Q9Y7A2-F1
#
_entry.id   AF-A0A0Q9Y7A2-F1
#
_cell.length_a   1.000
_cell.length_b   1.000
_cell.length_c   1.000
_cell.angle_alpha   90.00
_cell.angle_beta   90.00
_cell.angle_gamma   90.00
#
_symmetry.space_group_name_H-M   'P 1'
#
loop_
_entity.id
_entity.type
_entity.pdbx_description
1 polymer ?
#
loop_
_entity_poly.entity_id
_entity_poly.type
_entity_poly.pdbx_seq_one_letter_code
_entity_poly.pdbx_strand_id
1 'polypeptide(L)'
;MNIGATHIRQSGTMIIFISILLTILLSIFVAGEVTKPIIQLSKTMENVEENNFKVKINTYRLDEIGILNRKFQEMLARIRELIEKDFKREMEKKDAQFLALQAQINPHFLYNTLQVIGGMAIKKDAKEIDDVSQRLSRMFRYITKSQNSIVQIHEEVNHLNNYLYIQQIRFHDKVNIQLFVDEDAKNGFIPLLTIQPLIENCFIHGFDSKI
;
A
#
# COMPACT_ATOMS: atom_id res chain seq x y z
N MET A 1 -73.15 48.24 33.88
CA MET A 1 -72.48 48.28 32.56
C MET A 1 -71.03 47.76 32.54
N ASN A 2 -70.39 47.45 33.69
CA ASN A 2 -68.98 46.99 33.76
C ASN A 2 -68.74 45.46 33.63
N ILE A 3 -69.79 44.64 33.70
CA ILE A 3 -69.66 43.18 33.71
C ILE A 3 -69.35 42.63 32.29
N GLY A 4 -69.95 43.21 31.24
CA GLY A 4 -69.65 42.80 29.85
C GLY A 4 -68.22 43.12 29.41
N ALA A 5 -67.69 44.29 29.80
CA ALA A 5 -66.32 44.70 29.47
C ALA A 5 -65.25 43.85 30.18
N THR A 6 -65.54 43.34 31.38
CA THR A 6 -64.61 42.47 32.12
C THR A 6 -64.58 41.06 31.55
N HIS A 7 -65.72 40.49 31.13
CA HIS A 7 -65.76 39.20 30.44
C HIS A 7 -65.01 39.20 29.10
N ILE A 8 -65.14 40.26 28.30
CA ILE A 8 -64.41 40.39 27.03
C ILE A 8 -62.89 40.42 27.26
N ARG A 9 -62.43 41.17 28.27
CA ARG A 9 -61.00 41.24 28.62
C ARG A 9 -60.46 39.90 29.12
N GLN A 10 -61.23 39.17 29.94
CA GLN A 10 -60.85 37.85 30.44
C GLN A 10 -60.73 36.81 29.31
N SER A 11 -61.72 36.75 28.41
CA SER A 11 -61.66 35.85 27.24
C SER A 11 -60.48 36.18 26.32
N GLY A 12 -60.18 37.46 26.10
CA GLY A 12 -59.02 37.89 25.32
C GLY A 12 -57.69 37.44 25.93
N THR A 13 -57.52 37.58 27.25
CA THR A 13 -56.31 37.10 27.94
C THR A 13 -56.16 35.57 27.86
N MET A 14 -57.26 34.82 27.97
CA MET A 14 -57.23 33.35 27.87
C MET A 14 -56.79 32.88 26.48
N ILE A 15 -57.25 33.54 25.41
CA ILE A 15 -56.84 33.24 24.03
C ILE A 15 -55.33 33.48 23.85
N ILE A 16 -54.78 34.55 24.43
CA ILE A 16 -53.35 34.85 24.37
C ILE A 16 -52.53 33.76 25.10
N PHE A 17 -52.97 33.33 26.28
CA PHE A 17 -52.28 32.24 26.99
C PHE A 17 -52.31 30.93 26.20
N ILE A 18 -53.45 30.60 25.58
CA ILE A 18 -53.59 29.40 24.75
C ILE A 18 -52.70 29.49 23.51
N SER A 19 -52.64 30.64 22.83
CA SER A 19 -51.81 30.81 21.63
C SER A 19 -50.31 30.74 21.94
N ILE A 20 -49.88 31.31 23.07
CA ILE A 20 -48.50 31.19 23.55
C ILE A 20 -48.17 29.73 23.86
N LEU A 21 -49.04 29.04 24.61
CA LEU A 21 -48.85 27.63 24.94
C LEU A 21 -48.77 26.76 23.68
N LEU A 22 -49.65 26.98 22.71
CA LEU A 22 -49.66 26.25 21.44
C LEU A 22 -48.38 26.49 20.64
N THR A 23 -47.89 27.73 20.62
CA THR A 23 -46.64 28.10 19.93
C THR A 23 -45.44 27.40 20.55
N ILE A 24 -45.37 27.34 21.88
CA ILE A 24 -44.30 26.65 22.61
C ILE A 24 -44.33 25.14 22.29
N LEU A 25 -45.51 24.52 22.32
CA LEU A 25 -45.66 23.10 22.00
C LEU A 25 -45.26 22.79 20.55
N LEU A 26 -45.71 23.61 19.59
CA LEU A 26 -45.34 23.47 18.18
C LEU A 26 -43.83 23.63 17.99
N SER A 27 -43.20 24.60 18.67
CA SER A 27 -41.76 24.84 18.61
C SER A 27 -40.96 23.62 19.10
N ILE A 28 -41.36 23.03 20.23
CA ILE A 28 -40.72 21.81 20.77
C ILE A 28 -40.88 20.63 19.81
N PHE A 29 -42.06 20.48 19.20
CA PHE A 29 -42.33 19.44 18.21
C PHE A 29 -41.42 19.57 16.97
N VAL A 30 -41.37 20.76 16.36
CA VAL A 30 -40.51 21.02 15.19
C VAL A 30 -39.03 20.81 15.52
N ALA A 31 -38.59 21.26 16.70
CA ALA A 31 -37.21 21.06 17.14
C ALA A 31 -36.86 19.57 17.28
N GLY A 32 -37.80 18.75 17.75
CA GLY A 32 -37.65 17.30 17.90
C GLY A 32 -37.64 16.56 16.56
N GLU A 33 -38.63 16.84 15.71
CA GLU A 33 -38.88 16.07 14.50
C GLU A 33 -38.02 16.48 13.31
N VAL A 34 -37.63 17.75 13.22
CA VAL A 34 -36.95 18.31 12.04
C VAL A 34 -35.55 18.82 12.38
N THR A 35 -35.43 19.74 13.34
CA THR A 35 -34.17 20.45 13.59
C THR A 35 -33.08 19.52 14.15
N LYS A 36 -33.39 18.70 15.15
CA LYS A 36 -32.41 17.78 15.76
C LYS A 36 -31.81 16.78 14.74
N PRO A 37 -32.60 16.06 13.92
CA PRO A 37 -32.07 15.15 12.90
C PRO A 37 -31.17 15.84 11.87
N ILE A 38 -31.51 17.04 11.42
CA ILE A 38 -30.70 17.80 10.46
C ILE A 38 -29.36 18.18 11.08
N ILE A 39 -29.35 18.64 12.33
CA ILE A 39 -28.11 18.97 13.03
C ILE A 39 -27.25 17.71 13.22
N GLN A 40 -27.86 16.56 13.55
CA GLN A 40 -27.14 15.29 13.67
C GLN A 40 -26.50 14.88 12.35
N LEU A 41 -27.24 14.98 11.24
CA LEU A 41 -26.70 14.68 9.92
C LEU A 41 -25.56 15.64 9.54
N SER A 42 -25.73 16.95 9.78
CA SER A 42 -24.71 17.96 9.51
C SER A 42 -23.42 17.70 10.30
N LYS A 43 -23.54 17.42 11.60
CA LYS A 43 -22.39 17.00 12.42
C LYS A 43 -21.77 15.71 11.91
N THR A 44 -22.58 14.77 11.43
CA THR A 44 -22.07 13.53 10.85
C THR A 44 -21.25 13.83 9.60
N MET A 45 -21.71 14.74 8.73
CA MET A 45 -20.99 15.20 7.54
C MET A 45 -19.67 15.89 7.89
N GLU A 46 -19.67 16.77 8.89
CA GLU A 46 -18.47 17.48 9.36
C GLU A 46 -17.42 16.53 9.97
N ASN A 47 -17.87 15.49 10.67
CA ASN A 47 -16.99 14.51 11.31
C ASN A 47 -16.64 13.31 10.41
N VAL A 48 -17.00 13.33 9.11
CA VAL A 48 -16.42 12.38 8.15
C VAL A 48 -14.99 12.83 7.86
N GLU A 49 -14.06 12.41 8.72
CA GLU A 49 -12.63 12.56 8.47
C GLU A 49 -12.19 11.72 7.25
N GLU A 50 -11.09 12.13 6.61
CA GLU A 50 -10.54 11.53 5.39
C GLU A 50 -10.31 10.01 5.44
N ASN A 51 -10.33 9.39 6.62
CA ASN A 51 -10.05 7.95 6.79
C ASN A 51 -11.17 7.13 7.45
N ASN A 52 -12.35 7.71 7.77
CA ASN A 52 -13.43 6.96 8.40
C ASN A 52 -14.80 7.16 7.74
N PHE A 53 -14.94 6.60 6.53
CA PHE A 53 -16.20 6.56 5.79
C PHE A 53 -17.17 5.45 6.25
N LYS A 54 -16.91 4.78 7.38
CA LYS A 54 -17.76 3.72 7.95
C LYS A 54 -18.72 4.27 9.00
N VAL A 55 -19.34 5.41 8.70
CA VAL A 55 -20.29 6.04 9.62
C VAL A 55 -21.66 5.37 9.47
N LYS A 56 -22.30 5.07 10.61
CA LYS A 56 -23.66 4.52 10.64
C LYS A 56 -24.66 5.67 10.73
N ILE A 57 -25.48 5.81 9.70
CA ILE A 57 -26.51 6.84 9.63
C ILE A 57 -27.87 6.18 9.81
N ASN A 58 -28.77 6.82 10.57
CA ASN A 58 -30.12 6.31 10.75
C ASN A 58 -30.93 6.45 9.45
N THR A 59 -31.15 5.36 8.73
CA THR A 59 -31.85 5.33 7.44
C THR A 59 -33.31 4.87 7.53
N TYR A 60 -33.81 4.56 8.73
CA TYR A 60 -35.14 3.98 8.94
C TYR A 60 -36.29 4.98 8.82
N ARG A 61 -36.01 6.30 8.74
CA ARG A 61 -37.05 7.31 8.50
C ARG A 61 -37.59 7.21 7.08
N LEU A 62 -38.90 7.39 6.94
CA LEU A 62 -39.63 7.33 5.65
C LEU A 62 -39.97 8.72 5.09
N ASP A 63 -39.49 9.78 5.73
CA ASP A 63 -39.65 11.18 5.31
C ASP A 63 -38.46 11.66 4.46
N GLU A 64 -38.47 12.94 4.10
CA GLU A 64 -37.43 13.62 3.33
C GLU A 64 -36.06 13.58 4.04
N ILE A 65 -36.06 13.61 5.38
CA ILE A 65 -34.83 13.47 6.18
C ILE A 65 -34.26 12.06 6.01
N GLY A 66 -35.11 11.04 6.00
CA GLY A 66 -34.73 9.67 5.68
C GLY A 66 -34.15 9.52 4.28
N ILE A 67 -34.71 10.22 3.28
CA ILE A 67 -34.14 10.25 1.91
C ILE A 67 -32.73 10.83 1.94
N LEU A 68 -32.54 11.96 2.62
CA LEU A 68 -31.24 12.62 2.72
C LEU A 68 -30.20 11.73 3.40
N ASN A 69 -30.57 11.05 4.49
CA ASN A 69 -29.70 10.08 5.17
C ASN A 69 -29.29 8.93 4.25
N ARG A 70 -30.23 8.36 3.48
CA ARG A 70 -29.93 7.28 2.51
C ARG A 70 -29.00 7.76 1.41
N LYS A 71 -29.24 8.95 0.84
CA LYS A 71 -28.40 9.51 -0.23
C LYS A 71 -26.98 9.82 0.25
N PHE A 72 -26.84 10.34 1.46
CA PHE A 72 -25.53 10.55 2.05
C PHE A 72 -24.80 9.22 2.33
N GLN A 73 -25.51 8.19 2.82
CA GLN A 73 -24.95 6.84 2.98
C GLN A 73 -24.48 6.21 1.65
N GLU A 74 -25.26 6.36 0.57
CA GLU A 74 -24.89 5.93 -0.78
C GLU A 74 -23.63 6.64 -1.26
N MET A 75 -23.53 7.96 -1.05
CA MET A 75 -22.35 8.76 -1.39
C MET A 75 -21.10 8.27 -0.64
N LEU A 76 -21.20 8.01 0.66
CA LEU A 76 -20.08 7.47 1.46
C LEU A 76 -19.66 6.07 1.00
N ALA A 77 -20.60 5.23 0.58
CA ALA A 77 -20.28 3.93 -0.01
C ALA A 77 -19.53 4.09 -1.34
N ARG A 78 -19.97 5.02 -2.19
CA ARG A 78 -19.32 5.30 -3.48
C ARG A 78 -17.91 5.87 -3.32
N ILE A 79 -17.70 6.79 -2.38
CA ILE A 79 -16.37 7.35 -2.09
C ILE A 79 -15.40 6.22 -1.67
N ARG A 80 -15.83 5.29 -0.81
CA ARG A 80 -15.00 4.14 -0.42
C ARG A 80 -14.61 3.27 -1.60
N GLU A 81 -15.57 2.92 -2.46
CA GLU A 81 -15.30 2.14 -3.67
C GLU A 81 -14.31 2.85 -4.59
N LEU A 82 -14.41 4.18 -4.73
CA LEU A 82 -13.48 4.97 -5.53
C LEU A 82 -12.07 4.97 -4.94
N ILE A 83 -11.93 5.11 -3.61
CA ILE A 83 -10.63 5.05 -2.92
C ILE A 83 -9.98 3.68 -3.11
N GLU A 84 -10.72 2.58 -2.88
CA GLU A 84 -10.20 1.22 -3.06
C GLU A 84 -9.76 0.96 -4.51
N LYS A 85 -10.55 1.45 -5.47
CA LYS A 85 -10.24 1.33 -6.90
C LYS A 85 -9.02 2.14 -7.29
N ASP A 86 -8.87 3.35 -6.75
CA ASP A 86 -7.71 4.21 -7.02
C ASP A 86 -6.43 3.61 -6.46
N PHE A 87 -6.48 3.13 -5.21
CA PHE A 87 -5.35 2.43 -4.58
C PHE A 87 -4.92 1.21 -5.40
N LYS A 88 -5.88 0.38 -5.84
CA LYS A 88 -5.58 -0.78 -6.69
C LYS A 88 -4.93 -0.38 -8.02
N ARG A 89 -5.43 0.67 -8.66
CA ARG A 89 -4.87 1.18 -9.92
C ARG A 89 -3.46 1.71 -9.76
N GLU A 90 -3.18 2.44 -8.69
CA GLU A 90 -1.84 2.95 -8.44
C GLU A 90 -0.87 1.79 -8.16
N MET A 91 -1.30 0.75 -7.44
CA MET A 91 -0.49 -0.47 -7.26
C MET A 91 -0.19 -1.16 -8.60
N GLU A 92 -1.21 -1.44 -9.42
CA GLU A 92 -1.05 -2.06 -10.74
C GLU A 92 -0.14 -1.24 -11.66
N LYS A 93 -0.25 0.10 -11.61
CA LYS A 93 0.60 1.01 -12.36
C LYS A 93 2.05 0.97 -11.89
N LYS A 94 2.29 0.92 -10.57
CA LYS A 94 3.64 0.78 -10.00
C LYS A 94 4.27 -0.54 -10.42
N ASP A 95 3.52 -1.64 -10.38
CA ASP A 95 3.98 -2.95 -10.85
C ASP A 95 4.30 -2.93 -12.34
N ALA A 96 3.45 -2.33 -13.17
CA ALA A 96 3.69 -2.19 -14.60
C ALA A 96 4.92 -1.32 -14.90
N GLN A 97 5.12 -0.22 -14.17
CA GLN A 97 6.31 0.61 -14.28
C GLN A 97 7.58 -0.14 -13.87
N PHE A 98 7.51 -0.91 -12.79
CA PHE A 98 8.61 -1.75 -12.33
C PHE A 98 8.99 -2.81 -13.39
N LEU A 99 8.01 -3.51 -13.95
CA LEU A 99 8.22 -4.49 -15.03
C LEU A 99 8.78 -3.83 -16.29
N ALA A 100 8.31 -2.63 -16.65
CA ALA A 100 8.84 -1.88 -17.79
C ALA A 100 10.30 -1.46 -17.57
N LEU A 101 10.64 -1.01 -16.35
CA LEU A 101 12.02 -0.69 -15.98
C LEU A 101 12.91 -1.93 -16.03
N GLN A 102 12.44 -3.06 -15.51
CA GLN A 102 13.15 -4.34 -15.59
C GLN A 102 13.40 -4.77 -17.04
N ALA A 103 12.43 -4.57 -17.93
CA ALA A 103 12.54 -4.90 -19.35
C ALA A 103 13.55 -4.03 -20.12
N GLN A 104 13.90 -2.83 -19.64
CA GLN A 104 14.95 -2.00 -20.25
C GLN A 104 16.34 -2.64 -20.14
N ILE A 105 16.57 -3.51 -19.15
CA ILE A 105 17.75 -4.37 -19.09
C ILE A 105 17.45 -5.59 -19.96
N ASN A 106 17.97 -5.64 -21.19
CA ASN A 106 17.84 -6.83 -22.04
C ASN A 106 18.77 -7.94 -21.52
N PRO A 107 18.27 -8.97 -20.80
CA PRO A 107 19.12 -9.97 -20.18
C PRO A 107 19.90 -10.76 -21.25
N HIS A 108 19.23 -11.02 -22.37
CA HIS A 108 19.79 -11.75 -23.49
C HIS A 108 20.98 -11.01 -24.11
N PHE A 109 20.86 -9.68 -24.29
CA PHE A 109 21.99 -8.89 -24.76
C PHE A 109 23.19 -8.96 -23.80
N LEU A 110 22.95 -8.88 -22.49
CA LEU A 110 24.01 -9.01 -21.48
C LEU A 110 24.67 -10.40 -21.51
N TYR A 111 23.91 -11.49 -21.59
CA TYR A 111 24.49 -12.84 -21.71
C TYR A 111 25.33 -13.01 -22.94
N ASN A 112 24.81 -12.55 -24.07
CA ASN A 112 25.50 -12.68 -25.35
C ASN A 112 26.79 -11.86 -25.33
N THR A 113 26.75 -10.65 -24.76
CA THR A 113 27.95 -9.82 -24.60
C THR A 113 29.00 -10.51 -23.72
N LEU A 114 28.60 -11.07 -22.57
CA LEU A 114 29.51 -11.79 -21.68
C LEU A 114 30.08 -13.08 -22.31
N GLN A 115 29.28 -13.81 -23.08
CA GLN A 115 29.77 -14.97 -23.84
C GLN A 115 30.77 -14.57 -24.92
N VAL A 116 30.55 -13.45 -25.62
CA VAL A 116 31.51 -12.92 -26.59
C VAL A 116 32.81 -12.54 -25.89
N ILE A 117 32.75 -11.90 -24.71
CA ILE A 117 33.94 -11.58 -23.90
C ILE A 117 34.68 -12.87 -23.49
N GLY A 118 33.99 -13.88 -22.97
CA GLY A 118 34.59 -15.18 -22.63
C GLY A 118 35.25 -15.86 -23.84
N GLY A 119 34.58 -15.86 -25.00
CA GLY A 119 35.15 -16.39 -26.25
C GLY A 119 36.39 -15.62 -26.73
N MET A 120 36.43 -14.29 -26.55
CA MET A 120 37.62 -13.49 -26.83
C MET A 120 38.76 -13.81 -25.85
N ALA A 121 38.44 -14.06 -24.59
CA ALA A 121 39.40 -14.40 -23.54
C ALA A 121 40.07 -15.76 -23.80
N ILE A 122 39.29 -16.79 -24.17
CA ILE A 122 39.83 -18.11 -24.55
C ILE A 122 40.84 -17.98 -25.69
N LYS A 123 40.54 -17.18 -26.72
CA LYS A 123 41.46 -16.94 -27.85
C LYS A 123 42.78 -16.28 -27.44
N LYS A 124 42.81 -15.60 -26.30
CA LYS A 124 43.99 -14.92 -25.74
C LYS A 124 44.63 -15.69 -24.58
N ASP A 125 44.21 -16.93 -24.36
CA ASP A 125 44.65 -17.77 -23.22
C ASP A 125 44.41 -17.11 -21.84
N ALA A 126 43.43 -16.21 -21.77
CA ALA A 126 43.08 -15.45 -20.58
C ALA A 126 41.96 -16.15 -19.79
N LYS A 127 42.25 -17.34 -19.25
CA LYS A 127 41.26 -18.22 -18.60
C LYS A 127 40.46 -17.54 -17.48
N GLU A 128 41.12 -16.71 -16.67
CA GLU A 128 40.46 -15.99 -15.57
C GLU A 128 39.35 -15.04 -16.06
N ILE A 129 39.56 -14.38 -17.20
CA ILE A 129 38.56 -13.48 -17.81
C ILE A 129 37.35 -14.28 -18.31
N ASP A 130 37.58 -15.46 -18.88
CA ASP A 130 36.50 -16.36 -19.29
C ASP A 130 35.68 -16.84 -18.08
N ASP A 131 36.34 -17.30 -17.02
CA ASP A 131 35.68 -17.75 -15.79
C ASP A 131 34.84 -16.64 -15.14
N VAL A 132 35.37 -15.41 -15.06
CA VAL A 132 34.63 -14.24 -14.56
C VAL A 132 33.43 -13.94 -15.46
N SER A 133 33.61 -13.93 -16.78
CA SER A 133 32.54 -13.64 -17.73
C SER A 133 31.42 -14.67 -17.66
N GLN A 134 31.76 -15.96 -17.55
CA GLN A 134 30.78 -17.03 -17.40
C GLN A 134 30.02 -16.95 -16.07
N ARG A 135 30.70 -16.68 -14.96
CA ARG A 135 30.06 -16.56 -13.64
C ARG A 135 29.16 -15.34 -13.56
N LEU A 136 29.59 -14.21 -14.10
CA LEU A 136 28.75 -13.02 -14.22
C LEU A 136 27.51 -13.30 -15.09
N SER A 137 27.68 -14.04 -16.18
CA SER A 137 26.58 -14.48 -17.05
C SER A 137 25.59 -15.41 -16.30
N ARG A 138 26.07 -16.29 -15.40
CA ARG A 138 25.23 -17.13 -14.53
C ARG A 138 24.53 -16.33 -13.43
N MET A 139 25.16 -15.28 -12.90
CA MET A 139 24.54 -14.39 -11.91
C MET A 139 23.38 -13.60 -12.52
N PHE A 140 23.60 -12.96 -13.68
CA PHE A 140 22.51 -12.29 -14.39
C PHE A 140 21.40 -13.30 -14.77
N ARG A 141 21.79 -14.49 -15.32
CA ARG A 141 21.06 -15.78 -15.20
C ARG A 141 19.86 -15.78 -14.29
N TYR A 142 20.25 -15.91 -13.05
CA TYR A 142 19.45 -16.15 -11.89
C TYR A 142 18.47 -15.01 -11.64
N ILE A 143 18.97 -13.76 -11.67
CA ILE A 143 18.18 -12.56 -11.38
C ILE A 143 17.04 -12.38 -12.40
N THR A 144 17.27 -12.74 -13.66
CA THR A 144 16.29 -12.48 -14.74
C THR A 144 15.40 -13.67 -15.07
N LYS A 145 15.82 -14.91 -14.75
CA LYS A 145 15.02 -16.12 -14.97
C LYS A 145 13.97 -16.31 -13.87
N SER A 146 14.25 -15.87 -12.66
CA SER A 146 13.30 -15.92 -11.54
C SER A 146 12.26 -14.80 -11.69
N GLN A 147 11.22 -15.06 -12.48
CA GLN A 147 9.97 -14.26 -12.44
C GLN A 147 9.26 -14.41 -11.09
N ASN A 148 9.56 -15.47 -10.35
CA ASN A 148 9.03 -15.70 -9.02
C ASN A 148 9.88 -14.96 -7.98
N SER A 149 9.21 -14.29 -7.05
CA SER A 149 9.84 -13.64 -5.89
C SER A 149 10.43 -14.64 -4.88
N ILE A 150 10.18 -15.95 -5.06
CA ILE A 150 10.57 -17.04 -4.16
C ILE A 150 11.33 -18.10 -4.96
N VAL A 151 12.48 -18.52 -4.42
CA VAL A 151 13.43 -19.48 -4.99
C VAL A 151 13.87 -20.49 -3.95
N GLN A 152 14.40 -21.64 -4.38
CA GLN A 152 14.95 -22.61 -3.45
C GLN A 152 16.32 -22.15 -2.93
N ILE A 153 16.64 -22.48 -1.68
CA ILE A 153 17.89 -22.09 -1.03
C ILE A 153 19.12 -22.56 -1.84
N HIS A 154 19.07 -23.75 -2.45
CA HIS A 154 20.19 -24.22 -3.29
C HIS A 154 20.45 -23.34 -4.52
N GLU A 155 19.41 -22.71 -5.08
CA GLU A 155 19.57 -21.80 -6.22
C GLU A 155 20.28 -20.51 -5.77
N GLU A 156 19.88 -19.96 -4.61
CA GLU A 156 20.54 -18.80 -4.00
C GLU A 156 22.00 -19.11 -3.65
N VAL A 157 22.27 -20.29 -3.08
CA VAL A 157 23.63 -20.76 -2.78
C VAL A 157 24.50 -20.87 -4.04
N ASN A 158 23.94 -21.39 -5.14
CA ASN A 158 24.64 -21.44 -6.42
C ASN A 158 24.96 -20.03 -6.96
N HIS A 159 24.03 -19.09 -6.79
CA HIS A 159 24.25 -17.69 -7.13
C HIS A 159 25.36 -17.05 -6.28
N LEU A 160 25.32 -17.27 -4.96
CA LEU A 160 26.36 -16.82 -4.03
C LEU A 160 27.74 -17.37 -4.39
N ASN A 161 27.85 -18.63 -4.78
CA ASN A 161 29.13 -19.21 -5.23
C ASN A 161 29.72 -18.51 -6.46
N ASN A 162 28.87 -18.02 -7.38
CA ASN A 162 29.34 -17.22 -8.51
C ASN A 162 29.80 -15.84 -8.06
N TYR A 163 29.04 -15.19 -7.16
CA TYR A 163 29.36 -13.88 -6.60
C TYR A 163 30.68 -13.91 -5.79
N LEU A 164 30.81 -14.86 -4.87
CA LEU A 164 31.97 -14.98 -3.98
C LEU A 164 33.26 -15.25 -4.75
N TYR A 165 33.21 -16.01 -5.84
CA TYR A 165 34.37 -16.21 -6.71
C TYR A 165 34.88 -14.89 -7.31
N ILE A 166 33.97 -14.04 -7.78
CA ILE A 166 34.34 -12.73 -8.35
C ILE A 166 34.91 -11.82 -7.25
N GLN A 167 34.30 -11.82 -6.05
CA GLN A 167 34.86 -11.06 -4.92
C GLN A 167 36.23 -11.58 -4.50
N GLN A 168 36.46 -12.89 -4.52
CA GLN A 168 37.76 -13.48 -4.19
C GLN A 168 38.85 -13.04 -5.18
N ILE A 169 38.53 -12.95 -6.48
CA ILE A 169 39.45 -12.36 -7.46
C ILE A 169 39.72 -10.89 -7.15
N ARG A 170 38.66 -10.10 -6.87
CA ARG A 170 38.77 -8.66 -6.60
C ARG A 170 39.63 -8.35 -5.36
N PHE A 171 39.49 -9.15 -4.31
CA PHE A 171 40.19 -8.96 -3.04
C PHE A 171 41.46 -9.82 -2.91
N HIS A 172 41.78 -10.66 -3.89
CA HIS A 172 42.92 -11.59 -3.89
C HIS A 172 43.00 -12.37 -2.56
N ASP A 173 44.18 -12.43 -1.95
CA ASP A 173 44.43 -13.18 -0.70
C ASP A 173 43.95 -12.46 0.57
N LYS A 174 43.27 -11.32 0.46
CA LYS A 174 42.83 -10.53 1.62
C LYS A 174 41.60 -11.10 2.32
N VAL A 175 40.90 -12.05 1.71
CA VAL A 175 39.66 -12.62 2.24
C VAL A 175 39.66 -14.15 2.08
N ASN A 176 39.38 -14.85 3.18
CA ASN A 176 39.11 -16.28 3.18
C ASN A 176 37.59 -16.51 3.33
N ILE A 177 37.00 -17.21 2.37
CA ILE A 177 35.56 -17.40 2.26
C ILE A 177 35.26 -18.89 2.44
N GLN A 178 34.40 -19.21 3.40
CA GLN A 178 33.90 -20.56 3.62
C GLN A 178 32.38 -20.53 3.67
N LEU A 179 31.75 -21.35 2.85
CA LEU A 179 30.29 -21.45 2.76
C LEU A 179 29.85 -22.83 3.27
N PHE A 180 29.14 -22.84 4.38
CA PHE A 180 28.54 -24.04 4.97
C PHE A 180 27.03 -23.95 4.85
N VAL A 181 26.44 -24.96 4.19
CA VAL A 181 24.98 -25.02 3.96
C VAL A 181 24.52 -26.40 4.39
N ASP A 182 23.54 -26.42 5.29
CA ASP A 182 22.89 -27.65 5.72
C ASP A 182 22.11 -28.27 4.54
N GLU A 183 22.23 -29.58 4.34
CA GLU A 183 21.53 -30.32 3.28
C GLU A 183 20.02 -30.23 3.46
N ASP A 184 19.54 -30.28 4.71
CA ASP A 184 18.11 -30.22 5.02
C ASP A 184 17.51 -28.85 4.68
N ALA A 185 18.34 -27.80 4.68
CA ALA A 185 17.91 -26.45 4.34
C ALA A 185 17.83 -26.21 2.82
N LYS A 186 18.53 -26.99 1.97
CA LYS A 186 18.66 -26.70 0.53
C LYS A 186 17.34 -26.63 -0.22
N ASN A 187 16.36 -27.44 0.20
CA ASN A 187 15.04 -27.51 -0.44
C ASN A 187 14.04 -26.46 0.11
N GLY A 188 14.43 -25.71 1.14
CA GLY A 188 13.63 -24.61 1.67
C GLY A 188 13.50 -23.47 0.65
N PHE A 189 12.48 -22.65 0.82
CA PHE A 189 12.17 -21.54 -0.05
C PHE A 189 12.44 -20.21 0.64
N ILE A 190 13.09 -19.30 -0.07
CA ILE A 190 13.41 -17.95 0.41
C ILE A 190 13.13 -16.92 -0.68
N PRO A 191 12.96 -15.63 -0.32
CA PRO A 191 12.89 -14.58 -1.32
C PRO A 191 14.18 -14.49 -2.14
N LEU A 192 14.04 -14.22 -3.43
CA LEU A 192 15.17 -14.04 -4.35
C LEU A 192 16.12 -12.94 -3.84
N LEU A 193 17.44 -13.18 -3.86
CA LEU A 193 18.48 -12.22 -3.44
C LEU A 193 18.41 -11.82 -1.96
N THR A 194 17.94 -12.71 -1.07
CA THR A 194 17.91 -12.42 0.37
C THR A 194 19.31 -12.47 1.00
N ILE A 195 20.17 -13.39 0.58
CA ILE A 195 21.45 -13.64 1.27
C ILE A 195 22.55 -12.72 0.73
N GLN A 196 22.51 -12.39 -0.57
CA GLN A 196 23.53 -11.54 -1.20
C GLN A 196 23.73 -10.18 -0.50
N PRO A 197 22.69 -9.40 -0.13
CA PRO A 197 22.86 -8.12 0.56
C PRO A 197 23.61 -8.22 1.89
N LEU A 198 23.44 -9.33 2.61
CA LEU A 198 24.15 -9.58 3.87
C LEU A 198 25.65 -9.74 3.61
N ILE A 199 26.00 -10.52 2.58
CA ILE A 199 27.38 -10.74 2.17
C ILE A 199 28.00 -9.46 1.58
N GLU A 200 27.25 -8.72 0.77
CA GLU A 200 27.67 -7.41 0.25
C GLU A 200 28.02 -6.44 1.38
N ASN A 201 27.18 -6.37 2.42
CA ASN A 201 27.46 -5.55 3.59
C ASN A 201 28.76 -5.96 4.30
N CYS A 202 29.08 -7.26 4.35
CA CYS A 202 30.37 -7.73 4.88
C CYS A 202 31.55 -7.18 4.06
N PHE A 203 31.47 -7.20 2.73
CA PHE A 203 32.51 -6.64 1.86
C PHE A 203 32.62 -5.11 1.97
N ILE A 204 31.49 -4.40 1.93
CA ILE A 204 31.44 -2.93 1.94
C ILE A 204 31.86 -2.34 3.30
N HIS A 205 31.41 -2.91 4.41
CA HIS A 205 31.63 -2.32 5.73
C HIS A 205 32.68 -3.07 6.56
N GLY A 206 32.79 -4.39 6.37
CA GLY A 206 33.69 -5.24 7.15
C GLY A 206 35.15 -5.18 6.70
N PHE A 207 35.40 -4.98 5.41
CA PHE A 207 36.77 -5.03 4.84
C PHE A 207 37.28 -3.68 4.31
N ASP A 208 36.40 -2.75 3.93
CA ASP A 208 36.78 -1.43 3.38
C ASP A 208 37.39 -0.49 4.44
N SER A 209 37.30 -0.85 5.74
CA SER A 209 37.91 -0.11 6.86
C SER A 209 39.31 -0.61 7.26
N LYS A 210 39.86 -1.64 6.59
CA LYS A 210 41.14 -2.28 6.96
C LYS A 210 42.02 -2.71 5.76
N ILE A 211 41.70 -2.30 4.54
CA ILE A 211 42.46 -2.61 3.32
C ILE A 211 43.16 -1.38 2.76
#